data_AF-A0A969VU24-F1
#
_entry.id   AF-A0A969VU24-F1
#
_cell.length_a   1.000
_cell.length_b   1.000
_cell.length_c   1.000
_cell.angle_alpha   90.00
_cell.angle_beta   90.00
_cell.angle_gamma   90.00
#
_symmetry.space_group_name_H-M   'P 1'
#
loop_
_entity.id
_entity.type
_entity.pdbx_description
1 polymer ?
#
loop_
_entity_poly.entity_id
_entity_poly.type
_entity_poly.pdbx_seq_one_letter_code
_entity_poly.pdbx_strand_id
1 'polypeptide(L)' 'MKRKDLTAVSLKLLENKKINYIYFRFREKILSLIGKEKFAIAVSGGSDSLALSVLAKLYSLENDNHFVALIIDHKLR' A
#
# COMPACT_ATOMS: atom_id res chain seq x y z
N MET A 1 9.80 -21.84 6.72
CA MET A 1 10.00 -20.37 6.83
C MET A 1 8.97 -19.82 7.81
N LYS A 2 9.37 -19.31 8.99
CA LYS A 2 8.43 -18.66 9.92
C LYS A 2 7.89 -17.40 9.25
N ARG A 3 6.56 -17.29 9.09
CA ARG A 3 5.92 -16.09 8.54
C ARG A 3 6.19 -14.93 9.51
N LYS A 4 6.92 -13.91 9.06
CA LYS A 4 7.03 -12.65 9.80
C LYS A 4 5.66 -11.98 9.78
N ASP A 5 5.23 -11.44 10.91
CA ASP A 5 4.03 -10.61 10.96
C ASP A 5 4.29 -9.33 10.16
N LEU A 6 3.67 -9.25 8.98
CA LEU A 6 3.82 -8.14 8.05
C LEU A 6 3.23 -6.85 8.63
N THR A 7 2.27 -6.97 9.54
CA THR A 7 1.57 -5.83 10.17
C THR A 7 2.52 -5.01 11.05
N ALA A 8 3.33 -5.70 11.86
CA ALA A 8 4.34 -5.07 12.71
C ALA A 8 5.45 -4.37 11.88
N VAL A 9 5.82 -4.94 10.73
CA VAL A 9 6.81 -4.35 9.82
C VAL A 9 6.25 -3.10 9.14
N SER A 10 4.98 -3.12 8.75
CA SER A 10 4.31 -1.98 8.13
C SER A 10 4.24 -0.77 9.05
N LEU A 11 3.85 -0.93 10.32
CA LEU A 11 3.76 0.19 11.26
C LEU A 11 5.13 0.81 11.59
N LYS A 12 6.19 -0.01 11.64
CA LYS A 12 7.56 0.48 11.86
C LYS A 12 8.06 1.41 10.75
N LEU A 13 7.55 1.27 9.52
CA LEU A 13 7.91 2.16 8.41
C LEU A 13 7.45 3.61 8.66
N LEU A 14 6.37 3.80 9.43
CA LEU A 14 5.84 5.13 9.74
C LEU A 14 6.67 5.89 10.79
N GLU A 15 7.64 5.24 11.45
CA GLU A 15 8.63 5.93 12.30
C GLU A 15 9.56 6.82 11.47
N ASN A 16 9.75 6.49 10.19
CA ASN A 16 10.55 7.31 9.29
C ASN A 16 9.74 8.55 8.86
N LYS A 17 10.22 9.74 9.24
CA LYS A 17 9.58 11.04 8.95
C LYS A 17 9.24 11.25 7.47
N LYS A 18 10.13 10.84 6.56
CA LYS A 18 9.89 10.99 5.11
C LYS A 18 8.77 10.09 4.63
N ILE A 19 8.77 8.82 5.05
CA ILE A 19 7.72 7.85 4.69
C ILE A 19 6.39 8.28 5.29
N ASN A 20 6.38 8.71 6.55
CA ASN A 20 5.19 9.21 7.22
C ASN A 20 4.57 10.39 6.46
N TYR A 21 5.38 11.36 6.04
CA TYR A 21 4.90 12.49 5.24
C TYR A 21 4.30 12.05 3.90
N ILE A 22 4.95 11.14 3.18
CA ILE A 22 4.42 10.59 1.91
C ILE A 22 3.10 9.87 2.15
N TYR A 23 3.03 9.05 3.20
CA TYR A 23 1.82 8.33 3.57
C TYR A 23 0.68 9.27 3.95
N PHE A 24 0.94 10.32 4.73
CA PHE A 24 -0.05 11.34 5.06
C PHE A 24 -0.65 11.98 3.80
N ARG A 25 0.19 12.39 2.84
CA ARG A 25 -0.26 12.98 1.58
C ARG A 25 -1.05 12.00 0.71
N PHE A 26 -0.66 10.73 0.71
CA PHE A 26 -1.39 9.66 0.04
C PHE A 26 -2.77 9.44 0.68
N ARG A 27 -2.82 9.27 2.00
CA ARG A 27 -4.04 9.02 2.78
C ARG A 27 -5.07 10.12 2.57
N GLU A 28 -4.68 11.39 2.67
CA GLU A 28 -5.60 12.53 2.49
C GLU A 28 -6.29 12.50 1.11
N LYS A 29 -5.56 12.10 0.06
CA LYS A 29 -6.10 11.98 -1.29
C LYS A 29 -6.99 10.76 -1.48
N ILE A 30 -6.62 9.63 -0.88
CA ILE A 30 -7.34 8.36 -1.05
C ILE A 30 -8.60 8.33 -0.19
N LEU A 31 -8.58 8.94 0.99
CA LEU A 31 -9.72 8.97 1.92
C LEU A 31 -10.96 9.59 1.29
N SER A 32 -10.81 10.66 0.50
CA SER A 32 -11.92 11.30 -0.19
C SER A 32 -12.44 10.52 -1.40
N LEU A 33 -11.63 9.62 -1.97
CA LEU A 33 -11.97 8.85 -3.16
C LEU A 33 -12.57 7.48 -2.85
N ILE A 34 -11.99 6.78 -1.86
CA ILE A 34 -12.27 5.37 -1.57
C ILE A 34 -12.90 5.22 -0.18
N GLY A 35 -12.56 6.08 0.78
CA GLY A 35 -13.03 5.94 2.16
C GLY A 35 -12.67 4.56 2.74
N LYS A 36 -13.67 3.83 3.22
CA LYS A 36 -13.53 2.47 3.77
C LYS A 36 -13.88 1.36 2.78
N GLU A 37 -14.14 1.70 1.53
CA GLU A 37 -14.49 0.70 0.52
C GLU A 37 -13.31 -0.19 0.17
N LYS A 38 -13.62 -1.39 -0.34
CA LYS A 38 -12.60 -2.27 -0.90
C LYS A 38 -12.06 -1.67 -2.19
N PHE A 39 -10.76 -1.77 -2.41
CA PHE A 39 -10.13 -1.20 -3.60
C PHE A 39 -9.07 -2.10 -4.22
N ALA A 40 -8.70 -1.77 -5.45
CA ALA A 40 -7.68 -2.48 -6.19
C ALA A 40 -6.64 -1.50 -6.73
N ILE A 41 -5.38 -1.94 -6.79
CA ILE A 41 -4.29 -1.20 -7.41
C ILE A 41 -3.65 -2.04 -8.52
N ALA A 42 -3.27 -1.38 -9.61
CA ALA A 42 -2.44 -2.01 -10.64
C ALA A 42 -0.96 -1.82 -10.28
N VAL A 43 -0.19 -2.90 -10.35
CA VAL A 43 1.26 -2.88 -10.10
C VAL A 43 2.00 -3.48 -11.29
N SER A 44 3.15 -2.91 -11.65
CA SER A 44 4.00 -3.39 -12.74
C SER A 44 5.21 -4.18 -12.25
N GLY A 45 5.48 -4.15 -10.94
CA GLY A 45 6.71 -4.68 -10.35
C GLY A 45 7.87 -3.67 -10.30
N GLY A 46 7.69 -2.48 -10.89
CA GLY A 46 8.64 -1.37 -10.75
C GLY A 46 8.59 -0.71 -9.37
N SER A 47 9.64 0.05 -9.02
CA SER A 47 9.80 0.72 -7.72
C SER A 47 8.59 1.55 -7.30
N ASP A 48 8.03 2.33 -8.22
CA ASP A 48 6.91 3.23 -7.92
C ASP A 48 5.64 2.45 -7.59
N SER A 49 5.39 1.38 -8.35
CA SER A 49 4.24 0.51 -8.12
C SER A 49 4.35 -0.31 -6.83
N LEU A 50 5.57 -0.67 -6.45
CA LEU A 50 5.84 -1.33 -5.17
C LEU A 50 5.74 -0.34 -3.99
N ALA A 51 6.16 0.92 -4.17
CA ALA A 51 5.91 1.96 -3.18
C ALA A 51 4.41 2.18 -2.98
N LEU A 52 3.64 2.24 -4.08
CA LEU A 52 2.17 2.33 -4.02
C LEU A 52 1.55 1.14 -3.27
N SER A 53 2.03 -0.08 -3.48
CA SER A 53 1.48 -1.26 -2.78
C SER A 53 1.74 -1.24 -1.28
N VAL A 54 2.89 -0.70 -0.84
CA VAL A 54 3.17 -0.48 0.58
C VAL A 54 2.23 0.57 1.17
N LEU A 55 2.04 1.71 0.49
CA LEU A 55 1.12 2.76 0.93
C LEU A 55 -0.34 2.27 1.00
N ALA A 56 -0.78 1.50 0.01
CA ALA A 56 -2.08 0.87 -0.01
C ALA A 56 -2.26 -0.13 1.15
N LYS A 57 -1.24 -0.92 1.47
CA LYS A 57 -1.26 -1.82 2.62
C LYS A 57 -1.38 -1.07 3.95
N LEU A 58 -0.65 0.03 4.11
CA LEU A 58 -0.74 0.89 5.30
C LEU A 58 -2.15 1.46 5.46
N TYR A 59 -2.71 1.99 4.38
CA TYR A 59 -4.08 2.51 4.36
C TYR A 59 -5.11 1.45 4.72
N SER A 60 -4.93 0.24 4.20
CA SER A 60 -5.77 -0.91 4.50
C SER A 60 -5.75 -1.32 5.96
N LEU A 61 -4.56 -1.30 6.59
CA LEU A 61 -4.42 -1.56 8.02
C LEU A 61 -5.03 -0.46 8.88
N GLU A 62 -4.87 0.81 8.49
CA GLU A 62 -5.41 1.94 9.27
C GLU A 62 -6.94 2.03 9.21
N ASN A 63 -7.54 1.72 8.05
CA ASN A 63 -8.98 1.92 7.82
C ASN A 63 -9.81 0.63 7.91
N ASP A 64 -9.16 -0.51 8.22
CA ASP A 64 -9.78 -1.84 8.24
C ASP A 64 -10.55 -2.16 6.94
N ASN A 65 -9.95 -1.80 5.80
CA ASN A 65 -10.51 -2.09 4.48
C ASN A 65 -9.63 -3.08 3.72
N HIS A 66 -10.23 -3.80 2.77
CA HIS A 66 -9.52 -4.81 1.99
C HIS A 66 -8.99 -4.19 0.69
N PHE A 67 -7.74 -4.50 0.34
CA PHE A 67 -7.19 -4.13 -0.96
C PHE A 67 -6.58 -5.32 -1.70
N VAL A 68 -6.59 -5.23 -3.03
CA VAL A 68 -5.97 -6.22 -3.93
C VAL A 68 -4.93 -5.52 -4.80
N ALA A 69 -3.74 -6.11 -4.95
CA ALA A 69 -2.76 -5.70 -5.94
C ALA A 69 -2.84 -6.63 -7.16
N LEU A 70 -3.01 -6.05 -8.35
CA LEU A 70 -3.07 -6.77 -9.61
C LEU A 70 -1.81 -6.50 -10.42
N ILE A 71 -1.12 -7.56 -10.82
CA ILE A 71 -0.01 -7.51 -11.78
C ILE A 71 -0.43 -8.20 -13.07
N ILE A 72 -0.11 -7.57 -14.21
CA ILE A 72 -0.40 -8.13 -15.53
C ILE A 72 0.91 -8.63 -16.13
N ASP A 73 0.97 -9.93 -16.40
CA ASP A 73 2.03 -10.50 -17.22
C ASP A 73 1.70 -10.25 -18.70
N HIS A 74 2.43 -9.30 -19.29
CA HIS A 74 2.27 -8.93 -20.69
C HIS A 74 2.97 -9.90 -21.65
N LYS A 75 3.82 -10.82 -21.16
CA LYS A 75 4.58 -11.80 -21.97
C LYS A 75 5.39 -11.20 -23.12
N LEU A 76 5.87 -9.97 -22.95
CA LEU A 76 6.68 -9.27 -23.96
C LEU A 76 8.17 -9.59 -23.87
N ARG A 77 8.63 -10.11 -22.72
CA ARG A 77 10.00 -10.55 -22.44
C ARG A 77 9.97 -11.65 -21.38
#